data_AF-A0A5D2VJG3-F1
#
_entry.id   AF-A0A5D2VJG3-F1
#
_cell.length_a   1.000
_cell.length_b   1.000
_cell.length_c   1.000
_cell.angle_alpha   90.00
_cell.angle_beta   90.00
_cell.angle_gamma   90.00
#
_symmetry.space_group_name_H-M   'P 1'
#
loop_
_entity.id
_entity.type
_entity.pdbx_description
1 polymer ?
#
loop_
_entity_poly.entity_id
_entity_poly.type
_entity_poly.pdbx_seq_one_letter_code
_entity_poly.pdbx_strand_id
1 'polypeptide(L)'
;MELVFSKWVFVFSLCCWLIFSVAVAVEGVHGGSKVRGVNLGGWLVIEGWIKPSLFDGIPNGDMLVQFKSVTLQKYVSAENGGGMDISVDRDDASSWETFTLWRVSELEFQFRTTQGQFLTCYGNGCSVSATATSASSTETFQIERNNNGKVHIKIKSGTYLQATMDNQLTADYPGTPGWDDNAATFEMTIVANNLHGDYQLANGYGHNKAKQVLEKHRNTFLNVGDFEFLYRHGINNVRIPVGWWIAYDPDPPAPFIGGTLEALDNAFSWAEDYSIKCIIDLHAAPGSQNGMEHSASRDGTTGWPTSFDYISQTLHVIDFLASRYAKHPAFLGIELLNEPSAAEVPLDMLVSYYKQGYEVVRKYSPSAYVIICQRIGSADPLELYQADIGSHNLVVDLHYYNLFDTFFVNLSAIDNIQFIYKSREAQLQALNGANGPLVFIGEWVNEWNVTSGSQSEYQDFGRAQLEMYNAASFGWAYWTLKNDRKHLDFEWNIRNNYLRLSSSEKKVFNSLRWLLLASICFYQCQILELVENWI
;
A
#
# COMPACT_ATOMS: atom_id res chain seq x y z
N MET A 1 40.61 -3.71 -53.12
CA MET A 1 40.75 -3.57 -51.66
C MET A 1 39.61 -2.77 -51.03
N GLU A 2 39.15 -1.67 -51.63
CA GLU A 2 38.08 -0.82 -51.06
C GLU A 2 36.71 -1.51 -50.90
N LEU A 3 36.32 -2.38 -51.85
CA LEU A 3 35.02 -3.08 -51.79
C LEU A 3 34.93 -4.12 -50.66
N VAL A 4 36.08 -4.67 -50.25
CA VAL A 4 36.19 -5.64 -49.16
C VAL A 4 36.11 -4.89 -47.83
N PHE A 5 36.83 -3.78 -47.72
CA PHE A 5 36.84 -2.93 -46.52
C PHE A 5 35.45 -2.37 -46.17
N SER A 6 34.68 -1.93 -47.17
CA SER A 6 33.31 -1.42 -46.96
C SER A 6 32.34 -2.49 -46.44
N LYS A 7 32.44 -3.74 -46.93
CA LYS A 7 31.64 -4.86 -46.42
C LYS A 7 31.96 -5.19 -44.96
N TRP A 8 33.23 -5.13 -44.56
CA TRP A 8 33.65 -5.42 -43.19
C TRP A 8 33.27 -4.32 -42.19
N VAL A 9 33.30 -3.05 -42.61
CA VAL A 9 32.79 -1.94 -41.78
C VAL A 9 31.28 -2.07 -41.56
N PHE A 10 30.54 -2.50 -42.59
CA PHE A 10 29.08 -2.69 -42.47
C PHE A 10 28.73 -3.88 -41.57
N VAL A 11 29.45 -5.01 -41.69
CA VAL A 11 29.28 -6.17 -40.80
C VAL A 11 29.67 -5.82 -39.38
N PHE A 12 30.78 -5.11 -39.16
CA PHE A 12 31.18 -4.65 -37.83
C PHE A 12 30.15 -3.70 -37.22
N SER A 13 29.62 -2.76 -37.99
CA SER A 13 28.59 -1.82 -37.52
C SER A 13 27.27 -2.53 -37.19
N LEU A 14 26.86 -3.51 -38.00
CA LEU A 14 25.67 -4.34 -37.75
C LEU A 14 25.87 -5.22 -36.50
N CYS A 15 27.06 -5.80 -36.31
CA CYS A 15 27.39 -6.57 -35.12
C CYS A 15 27.44 -5.68 -33.87
N CYS A 16 28.03 -4.48 -33.96
CA CYS A 16 28.02 -3.51 -32.86
C CYS A 16 26.59 -3.08 -32.51
N TRP A 17 25.72 -2.89 -33.51
CA TRP A 17 24.32 -2.55 -33.29
C TRP A 17 23.52 -3.69 -32.66
N LEU A 18 23.72 -4.94 -33.11
CA LEU A 18 23.14 -6.14 -32.50
C LEU A 18 23.65 -6.39 -31.07
N ILE A 19 24.92 -6.11 -30.80
CA ILE A 19 25.51 -6.21 -29.46
C ILE A 19 24.92 -5.13 -28.54
N PHE A 20 24.77 -3.89 -29.03
CA PHE A 20 24.12 -2.82 -28.26
C PHE A 20 22.65 -3.12 -28.00
N SER A 21 21.92 -3.65 -28.99
CA SER A 21 20.50 -3.99 -28.83
C SER A 21 20.29 -5.15 -27.84
N VAL A 22 21.18 -6.15 -27.82
CA VAL A 22 21.14 -7.26 -26.86
C VAL A 22 21.63 -6.84 -25.45
N ALA A 23 22.59 -5.92 -25.35
CA ALA A 23 23.08 -5.41 -24.07
C ALA A 23 22.05 -4.51 -23.35
N VAL A 24 21.10 -3.93 -24.11
CA VAL A 24 20.03 -3.05 -23.60
C VAL A 24 18.66 -3.74 -23.61
N ALA A 25 18.56 -4.97 -24.14
CA ALA A 25 17.32 -5.75 -24.07
C ALA A 25 17.15 -6.29 -22.64
N VAL A 26 16.16 -5.77 -21.93
CA VAL A 26 15.60 -6.47 -20.77
C VAL A 26 15.02 -7.79 -21.27
N GLU A 27 15.32 -8.88 -20.58
CA GLU A 27 14.67 -10.16 -20.82
C GLU A 27 13.18 -9.95 -20.50
N GLY A 28 12.38 -9.67 -21.54
CA GLY A 28 10.94 -9.54 -21.41
C GLY A 28 10.38 -10.79 -20.72
N VAL A 29 9.24 -10.65 -20.05
CA VAL A 29 8.56 -11.81 -19.45
C VAL A 29 7.99 -12.68 -20.58
N HIS A 30 8.86 -13.51 -21.17
CA HIS A 30 8.52 -14.61 -22.05
C HIS A 30 8.43 -15.87 -21.21
N GLY A 31 7.51 -16.77 -21.57
CA GLY A 31 7.14 -17.94 -20.77
C GLY A 31 8.33 -18.65 -20.14
N GLY A 32 8.50 -18.45 -18.82
CA GLY A 32 9.61 -18.97 -18.02
C GLY A 32 10.37 -17.93 -17.19
N SER A 33 10.29 -16.63 -17.50
CA SER A 33 10.99 -15.58 -16.73
C SER A 33 10.23 -15.19 -15.45
N LYS A 34 10.95 -15.08 -14.33
CA LYS A 34 10.39 -14.63 -13.04
C LYS A 34 10.14 -13.12 -13.01
N VAL A 35 9.14 -12.72 -12.22
CA VAL A 35 8.83 -11.32 -11.92
C VAL A 35 9.99 -10.69 -11.16
N ARG A 36 10.47 -9.57 -11.69
CA ARG A 36 11.37 -8.61 -11.02
C ARG A 36 10.64 -7.29 -11.07
N GLY A 37 9.86 -7.05 -10.02
CA GLY A 37 8.86 -6.00 -9.96
C GLY A 37 9.21 -4.86 -9.03
N VAL A 38 8.48 -3.76 -9.18
CA VAL A 38 8.42 -2.67 -8.21
C VAL A 38 6.95 -2.26 -8.05
N ASN A 39 6.55 -2.00 -6.81
CA ASN A 39 5.22 -1.50 -6.50
C ASN A 39 5.11 0.00 -6.79
N LEU A 40 3.94 0.43 -7.28
CA LEU A 40 3.60 1.84 -7.48
C LEU A 40 2.73 2.36 -6.31
N GLY A 41 3.14 2.05 -5.08
CA GLY A 41 2.46 2.46 -3.84
C GLY A 41 2.45 3.98 -3.65
N GLY A 42 1.44 4.48 -2.92
CA GLY A 42 1.23 5.91 -2.71
C GLY A 42 0.78 6.70 -3.95
N TRP A 43 0.43 6.05 -5.08
CA TRP A 43 0.02 6.72 -6.32
C TRP A 43 -1.51 6.71 -6.55
N LEU A 44 -2.09 5.53 -6.83
CA LEU A 44 -3.55 5.38 -7.07
C LEU A 44 -4.32 5.01 -5.80
N VAL A 45 -3.61 4.48 -4.80
CA VAL A 45 -4.01 4.39 -3.40
C VAL A 45 -2.97 5.18 -2.60
N ILE A 46 -3.43 6.09 -1.75
CA ILE A 46 -2.60 7.05 -1.04
C ILE A 46 -2.22 6.49 0.33
N GLU A 47 -0.96 6.70 0.67
CA GLU A 47 -0.39 6.35 1.95
C GLU A 47 0.44 7.51 2.47
N GLY A 48 0.00 8.09 3.58
CA GLY A 48 0.61 9.29 4.14
C GLY A 48 2.03 9.06 4.62
N TRP A 49 2.42 7.84 4.97
CA TRP A 49 3.82 7.56 5.32
C TRP A 49 4.75 7.57 4.09
N ILE A 50 4.23 7.35 2.88
CA ILE A 50 4.97 7.47 1.61
C ILE A 50 5.08 8.93 1.18
N LYS A 51 3.96 9.67 1.25
CA LYS A 51 3.89 11.09 0.88
C LYS A 51 3.14 11.93 1.93
N PRO A 52 3.78 12.26 3.07
CA PRO A 52 3.11 12.95 4.18
C PRO A 52 2.57 14.33 3.80
N SER A 53 3.30 15.04 2.94
CA SER A 53 2.95 16.40 2.49
C SER A 53 1.60 16.53 1.78
N LEU A 54 0.97 15.42 1.37
CA LEU A 54 -0.41 15.45 0.87
C LEU A 54 -1.41 15.89 1.95
N PHE A 55 -1.11 15.66 3.23
CA PHE A 55 -2.03 15.87 4.36
C PHE A 55 -1.81 17.22 5.07
N ASP A 56 -0.71 17.93 4.80
CA ASP A 56 -0.32 19.17 5.51
C ASP A 56 -1.37 20.29 5.46
N GLY A 57 -2.19 20.33 4.41
CA GLY A 57 -3.21 21.36 4.21
C GLY A 57 -4.57 21.03 4.83
N ILE A 58 -4.73 19.89 5.51
CA ILE A 58 -6.00 19.46 6.09
C ILE A 58 -6.24 20.22 7.42
N PRO A 59 -7.31 21.02 7.53
CA PRO A 59 -7.63 21.71 8.78
C PRO A 59 -8.17 20.69 9.80
N ASN A 60 -7.80 20.83 11.08
CA ASN A 60 -8.30 20.00 12.19
C ASN A 60 -8.16 18.48 11.96
N GLY A 61 -7.04 18.02 11.39
CA GLY A 61 -6.82 16.63 10.97
C GLY A 61 -6.76 15.60 12.10
N ASP A 62 -7.51 15.77 13.18
CA ASP A 62 -7.52 14.94 14.38
C ASP A 62 -8.32 13.66 14.16
N MET A 63 -7.88 12.56 14.78
CA MET A 63 -8.55 11.26 14.69
C MET A 63 -8.91 10.70 16.07
N LEU A 64 -7.94 10.43 16.94
CA LEU A 64 -8.20 9.92 18.29
C LEU A 64 -8.02 11.05 19.30
N VAL A 65 -9.06 11.32 20.09
CA VAL A 65 -9.17 12.54 20.91
C VAL A 65 -9.67 12.23 22.32
N GLN A 66 -9.24 13.05 23.27
CA GLN A 66 -9.70 13.04 24.67
C GLN A 66 -10.16 14.44 25.05
N PHE A 67 -11.17 14.53 25.91
CA PHE A 67 -11.71 15.79 26.42
C PHE A 67 -11.62 15.84 27.94
N LYS A 68 -11.03 16.91 28.48
CA LYS A 68 -10.96 17.15 29.93
C LYS A 68 -11.73 18.40 30.29
N SER A 69 -12.67 18.31 31.21
CA SER A 69 -13.36 19.48 31.76
C SER A 69 -12.37 20.35 32.53
N VAL A 70 -12.32 21.64 32.21
CA VAL A 70 -11.45 22.57 32.95
C VAL A 70 -11.99 22.89 34.34
N THR A 71 -13.32 22.84 34.53
CA THR A 71 -13.95 23.11 35.82
C THR A 71 -13.85 21.92 36.76
N LEU A 72 -14.14 20.71 36.29
CA LEU A 72 -14.09 19.51 37.13
C LEU A 72 -12.67 18.92 37.24
N GLN A 73 -11.78 19.24 36.30
CA GLN A 73 -10.48 18.59 36.12
C GLN A 73 -10.61 17.07 35.90
N LYS A 74 -11.71 16.64 35.26
CA LYS A 74 -12.03 15.25 34.95
C LYS A 74 -12.20 15.03 33.45
N TYR A 75 -11.90 13.84 32.97
CA TYR A 75 -12.09 13.43 31.59
C TYR A 75 -13.52 12.99 31.31
N VAL A 76 -13.98 13.30 30.09
CA VAL A 76 -15.20 12.75 29.50
C VAL A 76 -14.96 11.28 29.20
N SER A 77 -15.85 10.40 29.66
CA SER A 77 -15.69 8.95 29.58
C SER A 77 -16.95 8.28 29.06
N ALA A 78 -16.78 7.35 28.13
CA ALA A 78 -17.76 6.33 27.80
C ALA A 78 -17.41 5.08 28.61
N GLU A 79 -17.94 4.99 29.83
CA GLU A 79 -17.68 3.86 30.73
C GLU A 79 -17.98 2.51 30.03
N ASN A 80 -17.14 1.50 30.29
CA ASN A 80 -17.14 0.22 29.58
C ASN A 80 -16.89 0.31 28.06
N GLY A 81 -16.44 1.46 27.56
CA GLY A 81 -16.19 1.71 26.14
C GLY A 81 -17.44 2.05 25.33
N GLY A 82 -18.61 2.23 25.97
CA GLY A 82 -19.88 2.57 25.31
C GLY A 82 -21.08 1.77 25.82
N GLY A 83 -22.27 2.05 25.29
CA GLY A 83 -23.53 1.39 25.61
C GLY A 83 -24.33 2.03 26.75
N MET A 84 -23.88 3.16 27.28
CA MET A 84 -24.51 3.88 28.40
C MET A 84 -24.32 5.40 28.31
N ASP A 85 -24.80 6.12 29.32
CA ASP A 85 -24.64 7.58 29.41
C ASP A 85 -23.17 8.00 29.57
N ILE A 86 -22.81 9.18 29.07
CA ILE A 86 -21.46 9.74 29.19
C ILE A 86 -21.27 10.41 30.55
N SER A 87 -20.16 10.07 31.22
CA SER A 87 -19.74 10.69 32.48
C SER A 87 -18.57 11.65 32.29
N VAL A 88 -18.35 12.53 33.26
CA VAL A 88 -17.19 13.43 33.36
C VAL A 88 -16.56 13.30 34.75
N ASP A 89 -16.00 12.13 35.05
CA ASP A 89 -15.60 11.76 36.41
C ASP A 89 -14.19 11.13 36.55
N ARG A 90 -13.48 10.91 35.44
CA ARG A 90 -12.20 10.20 35.43
C ARG A 90 -11.01 11.13 35.64
N ASP A 91 -10.09 10.75 36.52
CA ASP A 91 -8.85 11.52 36.80
C ASP A 91 -7.81 11.35 35.70
N ASP A 92 -7.67 10.12 35.20
CA ASP A 92 -6.71 9.72 34.19
C ASP A 92 -7.45 9.20 32.95
N ALA A 93 -6.86 9.45 31.77
CA ALA A 93 -7.43 9.01 30.51
C ALA A 93 -6.75 7.73 30.00
N SER A 94 -7.56 6.79 29.52
CA SER A 94 -7.13 5.57 28.85
C SER A 94 -8.10 5.26 27.70
N SER A 95 -8.56 4.01 27.59
CA SER A 95 -9.43 3.57 26.49
C SER A 95 -10.84 4.16 26.53
N TRP A 96 -11.45 4.32 27.70
CA TRP A 96 -12.86 4.77 27.81
C TRP A 96 -13.03 6.28 27.60
N GLU A 97 -11.96 7.04 27.82
CA GLU A 97 -11.91 8.49 27.63
C GLU A 97 -11.47 8.89 26.22
N THR A 98 -11.09 7.91 25.39
CA THR A 98 -10.60 8.13 24.03
C THR A 98 -11.70 7.89 23.02
N PHE A 99 -11.97 8.88 22.19
CA PHE A 99 -12.98 8.83 21.14
C PHE A 99 -12.33 8.92 19.76
N THR A 100 -12.87 8.15 18.82
CA THR A 100 -12.57 8.31 17.40
C THR A 100 -13.45 9.38 16.81
N LEU A 101 -12.82 10.39 16.22
CA LEU A 101 -13.47 11.53 15.60
C LEU A 101 -13.78 11.24 14.13
N TRP A 102 -15.05 11.05 13.84
CA TRP A 102 -15.56 10.88 12.49
C TRP A 102 -15.93 12.25 11.91
N ARG A 103 -15.10 12.76 11.01
CA ARG A 103 -15.38 14.01 10.30
C ARG A 103 -16.60 13.89 9.39
N VAL A 104 -17.52 14.85 9.50
CA VAL A 104 -18.66 15.04 8.60
C VAL A 104 -18.45 16.28 7.72
N SER A 105 -17.91 17.36 8.31
CA SER A 105 -17.50 18.58 7.62
C SER A 105 -16.29 19.21 8.33
N GLU A 106 -15.88 20.42 7.94
CA GLU A 106 -14.77 21.13 8.60
C GLU A 106 -15.00 21.38 10.10
N LEU A 107 -16.26 21.58 10.49
CA LEU A 107 -16.67 21.91 11.85
C LEU A 107 -17.49 20.80 12.53
N GLU A 108 -18.07 19.88 11.75
CA GLU A 108 -18.98 18.85 12.27
C GLU A 108 -18.30 17.49 12.36
N PHE A 109 -18.48 16.86 13.52
CA PHE A 109 -17.86 15.59 13.86
C PHE A 109 -18.82 14.69 14.62
N GLN A 110 -18.60 13.39 14.51
CA GLN A 110 -19.27 12.35 15.29
C GLN A 110 -18.21 11.68 16.17
N PHE A 111 -18.54 11.42 17.44
CA PHE A 111 -17.60 10.78 18.36
C PHE A 111 -17.96 9.33 18.52
N ARG A 112 -17.06 8.45 18.07
CA ARG A 112 -17.24 7.00 18.15
C ARG A 112 -16.41 6.44 19.31
N THR A 113 -17.03 5.62 20.14
CA THR A 113 -16.40 4.99 21.30
C THR A 113 -15.60 3.75 20.89
N THR A 114 -14.83 3.18 21.82
CA THR A 114 -14.02 1.98 21.57
C THR A 114 -14.84 0.73 21.27
N GLN A 115 -16.07 0.62 21.79
CA GLN A 115 -17.04 -0.43 21.44
C GLN A 115 -17.86 -0.10 20.17
N GLY A 116 -17.59 1.04 19.54
CA GLY A 116 -18.13 1.40 18.24
C GLY A 116 -19.46 2.15 18.24
N GLN A 117 -20.02 2.48 19.41
CA GLN A 117 -21.21 3.34 19.53
C GLN A 117 -20.86 4.82 19.35
N PHE A 118 -21.87 5.65 19.15
CA PHE A 118 -21.72 7.08 18.96
C PHE A 118 -22.29 7.88 20.12
N LEU A 119 -21.57 8.95 20.50
CA LEU A 119 -22.14 9.98 21.35
C LEU A 119 -23.41 10.52 20.69
N THR A 120 -24.46 10.65 21.48
CA THR A 120 -25.81 10.96 21.04
C THR A 120 -26.41 12.02 21.95
N CYS A 121 -26.98 13.06 21.35
CA CYS A 121 -27.84 14.00 22.06
C CYS A 121 -29.12 14.28 21.27
N TYR A 122 -30.26 14.04 21.91
CA TYR A 122 -31.57 14.18 21.27
C TYR A 122 -32.07 15.62 21.18
N GLY A 123 -31.40 16.59 21.83
CA GLY A 123 -31.77 18.00 21.77
C GLY A 123 -31.35 18.79 23.02
N ASN A 124 -31.87 20.01 23.14
CA ASN A 124 -31.56 20.90 24.25
C ASN A 124 -32.02 20.28 25.58
N GLY A 125 -31.19 20.35 26.63
CA GLY A 125 -31.48 19.73 27.93
C GLY A 125 -31.15 18.24 28.02
N CYS A 126 -30.69 17.60 26.94
CA CYS A 126 -30.36 16.18 26.98
C CYS A 126 -29.12 15.91 27.85
N SER A 127 -29.07 14.73 28.46
CA SER A 127 -27.80 14.09 28.81
C SER A 127 -27.24 13.37 27.58
N VAL A 128 -25.94 13.46 27.37
CA VAL A 128 -25.26 12.79 26.27
C VAL A 128 -25.08 11.30 26.61
N SER A 129 -25.39 10.43 25.67
CA SER A 129 -25.21 8.98 25.82
C SER A 129 -24.39 8.39 24.68
N ALA A 130 -23.86 7.17 24.83
CA ALA A 130 -23.11 6.44 23.81
C ALA A 130 -23.77 5.11 23.46
N THR A 131 -25.04 5.14 23.07
CA THR A 131 -25.84 3.93 22.81
C THR A 131 -26.11 3.66 21.33
N ALA A 132 -26.03 4.69 20.48
CA ALA A 132 -26.32 4.57 19.05
C ALA A 132 -25.24 3.76 18.32
N THR A 133 -25.65 2.77 17.53
CA THR A 133 -24.73 1.93 16.72
C THR A 133 -24.48 2.49 15.31
N SER A 134 -25.18 3.57 14.96
CA SER A 134 -25.06 4.27 13.68
C SER A 134 -25.19 5.76 13.90
N ALA A 135 -24.48 6.56 13.11
CA ALA A 135 -24.49 8.01 13.26
C ALA A 135 -25.43 8.70 12.28
N SER A 136 -26.14 9.70 12.78
CA SER A 136 -27.07 10.57 12.07
C SER A 136 -26.91 12.02 12.55
N SER A 137 -27.96 12.84 12.45
CA SER A 137 -27.92 14.22 12.94
C SER A 137 -27.80 14.35 14.46
N THR A 138 -28.34 13.42 15.25
CA THR A 138 -28.30 13.46 16.72
C THR A 138 -26.95 13.05 17.31
N GLU A 139 -26.12 12.38 16.49
CA GLU A 139 -24.76 11.97 16.84
C GLU A 139 -23.69 12.94 16.30
N THR A 140 -24.13 14.03 15.67
CA THR A 140 -23.25 15.01 15.04
C THR A 140 -23.16 16.29 15.89
N PHE A 141 -21.93 16.68 16.19
CA PHE A 141 -21.60 17.83 17.04
C PHE A 141 -20.68 18.78 16.29
N GLN A 142 -20.72 20.06 16.67
CA GLN A 142 -19.75 21.05 16.21
C GLN A 142 -18.68 21.28 17.27
N ILE A 143 -17.42 21.34 16.85
CA ILE A 143 -16.28 21.65 17.71
C ILE A 143 -15.76 23.04 17.36
N GLU A 144 -15.89 23.97 18.30
CA GLU A 144 -15.24 25.28 18.25
C GLU A 144 -13.93 25.22 19.03
N ARG A 145 -12.88 25.84 18.50
CA ARG A 145 -11.51 25.70 19.01
C ARG A 145 -10.88 27.06 19.24
N ASN A 146 -10.07 27.19 20.27
CA ASN A 146 -9.19 28.34 20.46
C ASN A 146 -7.71 27.97 20.26
N ASN A 147 -6.84 28.98 20.26
CA ASN A 147 -5.41 28.81 20.02
C ASN A 147 -4.65 28.11 21.17
N ASN A 148 -5.30 27.86 22.31
CA ASN A 148 -4.69 27.30 23.51
C ASN A 148 -5.12 25.83 23.77
N GLY A 149 -5.69 25.15 22.76
CA GLY A 149 -6.14 23.76 22.89
C GLY A 149 -7.46 23.57 23.65
N LYS A 150 -8.15 24.67 23.97
CA LYS A 150 -9.50 24.60 24.53
C LYS A 150 -10.53 24.52 23.43
N VAL A 151 -11.61 23.81 23.73
CA VAL A 151 -12.73 23.61 22.83
C VAL A 151 -14.07 23.86 23.53
N HIS A 152 -15.04 24.23 22.71
CA HIS A 152 -16.45 24.17 23.04
C HIS A 152 -17.13 23.20 22.08
N ILE A 153 -17.99 22.34 22.61
CA ILE A 153 -18.73 21.36 21.82
C ILE A 153 -20.19 21.78 21.85
N LYS A 154 -20.87 21.81 20.70
CA LYS A 154 -22.30 22.14 20.62
C LYS A 154 -23.05 21.18 19.73
N ILE A 155 -24.31 20.95 20.07
CA ILE A 155 -25.23 20.17 19.24
C ILE A 155 -25.73 21.01 18.07
N LYS A 156 -26.36 20.36 17.08
CA LYS A 156 -26.82 21.00 15.84
C LYS A 156 -27.80 22.18 16.06
N SER A 157 -28.55 22.18 17.16
CA SER A 157 -29.44 23.29 17.54
C SER A 157 -28.68 24.56 17.97
N GLY A 158 -27.37 24.46 18.20
CA GLY A 158 -26.50 25.53 18.67
C GLY A 158 -26.27 25.55 20.18
N THR A 159 -26.91 24.67 20.95
CA THR A 159 -26.71 24.60 22.40
C THR A 159 -25.38 23.93 22.74
N TYR A 160 -24.60 24.56 23.63
CA TYR A 160 -23.30 24.06 24.06
C TYR A 160 -23.43 22.96 25.11
N LEU A 161 -22.54 21.98 25.03
CA LEU A 161 -22.38 20.95 26.05
C LEU A 161 -21.70 21.53 27.29
N GLN A 162 -22.06 21.04 28.47
CA GLN A 162 -21.38 21.34 29.73
C GLN A 162 -21.16 20.09 30.58
N ALA A 163 -20.11 20.13 31.38
CA ALA A 163 -19.87 19.18 32.46
C ALA A 163 -20.54 19.69 33.75
N THR A 164 -21.54 18.96 34.24
CA THR A 164 -22.30 19.35 35.44
C THR A 164 -21.57 18.94 36.72
N MET A 165 -21.95 19.55 37.86
CA MET A 165 -21.42 19.16 39.17
C MET A 165 -21.78 17.72 39.60
N ASP A 166 -22.77 17.12 38.94
CA ASP A 166 -23.16 15.71 39.12
C ASP A 166 -22.36 14.77 38.17
N ASN A 167 -21.28 15.28 37.57
CA ASN A 167 -20.40 14.57 36.62
C ASN A 167 -21.10 14.07 35.35
N GLN A 168 -22.12 14.78 34.87
CA GLN A 168 -22.82 14.48 33.63
C GLN A 168 -22.37 15.40 32.50
N LEU A 169 -22.42 14.91 31.26
CA LEU A 169 -22.28 15.74 30.06
C LEU A 169 -23.68 16.07 29.51
N THR A 170 -24.11 17.33 29.57
CA THR A 170 -25.46 17.77 29.18
C THR A 170 -25.44 18.87 28.13
N ALA A 171 -26.48 18.97 27.30
CA ALA A 171 -26.61 19.96 26.23
C ALA A 171 -27.53 21.13 26.63
N ASP A 172 -27.13 21.91 27.63
CA ASP A 172 -27.96 22.98 28.22
C ASP A 172 -27.19 24.17 28.77
N TYR A 173 -25.93 24.36 28.34
CA TYR A 173 -25.18 25.55 28.77
C TYR A 173 -25.88 26.84 28.32
N PRO A 174 -26.03 27.84 29.21
CA PRO A 174 -26.77 29.05 28.92
C PRO A 174 -25.99 30.02 28.01
N GLY A 175 -26.49 30.26 26.80
CA GLY A 175 -25.93 31.23 25.87
C GLY A 175 -24.62 30.77 25.24
N THR A 176 -23.76 31.73 24.87
CA THR A 176 -22.45 31.47 24.27
C THR A 176 -21.36 31.53 25.36
N PRO A 177 -20.61 30.45 25.60
CA PRO A 177 -19.54 30.44 26.59
C PRO A 177 -18.38 31.38 26.18
N GLY A 178 -17.76 31.98 27.18
CA GLY A 178 -16.43 32.57 27.03
C GLY A 178 -15.34 31.49 26.98
N TRP A 179 -14.10 31.90 26.70
CA TRP A 179 -12.92 31.02 26.75
C TRP A 179 -12.27 30.93 28.14
N ASP A 180 -12.95 31.45 29.15
CA ASP A 180 -12.61 31.28 30.56
C ASP A 180 -12.89 29.84 31.04
N ASP A 181 -12.45 29.53 32.26
CA ASP A 181 -12.65 28.22 32.87
C ASP A 181 -14.09 28.11 33.37
N ASN A 182 -14.98 27.68 32.46
CA ASN A 182 -16.40 27.48 32.73
C ASN A 182 -16.85 26.05 32.36
N ALA A 183 -18.06 25.69 32.76
CA ALA A 183 -18.58 24.33 32.64
C ALA A 183 -18.68 23.80 31.19
N ALA A 184 -18.72 24.68 30.18
CA ALA A 184 -18.74 24.30 28.77
C ALA A 184 -17.34 24.22 28.12
N THR A 185 -16.29 24.64 28.83
CA THR A 185 -14.91 24.65 28.32
C THR A 185 -14.22 23.32 28.61
N PHE A 186 -13.66 22.71 27.56
CA PHE A 186 -12.87 21.49 27.66
C PHE A 186 -11.47 21.69 27.08
N GLU A 187 -10.46 21.04 27.64
CA GLU A 187 -9.18 20.83 26.97
C GLU A 187 -9.31 19.62 26.06
N MET A 188 -8.81 19.74 24.82
CA MET A 188 -8.81 18.66 23.85
C MET A 188 -7.38 18.19 23.59
N THR A 189 -7.14 16.91 23.82
CA THR A 189 -5.86 16.25 23.53
C THR A 189 -6.02 15.34 22.32
N ILE A 190 -5.11 15.47 21.36
CA ILE A 190 -5.01 14.54 20.23
C ILE A 190 -4.10 13.39 20.65
N VAL A 191 -4.67 12.21 20.83
CA VAL A 191 -3.96 11.01 21.30
C VAL A 191 -3.16 10.39 20.17
N ALA A 192 -3.76 10.28 18.99
CA ALA A 192 -3.13 9.72 17.81
C ALA A 192 -3.81 10.23 16.54
N ASN A 193 -3.02 10.29 15.47
CA ASN A 193 -3.49 10.66 14.14
C ASN A 193 -2.72 9.86 13.10
N ASN A 194 -2.98 8.55 13.10
CA ASN A 194 -2.12 7.59 12.43
C ASN A 194 -2.69 7.10 11.09
N LEU A 195 -3.95 7.43 10.77
CA LEU A 195 -4.54 7.08 9.49
C LEU A 195 -4.44 8.26 8.52
N HIS A 196 -3.60 8.08 7.51
CA HIS A 196 -3.42 9.04 6.42
C HIS A 196 -3.59 8.31 5.08
N GLY A 197 -4.82 7.95 4.74
CA GLY A 197 -5.16 7.31 3.46
C GLY A 197 -6.11 8.15 2.62
N ASP A 198 -6.61 7.59 1.51
CA ASP A 198 -7.60 8.23 0.63
C ASP A 198 -8.83 8.73 1.39
N TYR A 199 -9.33 7.94 2.35
CA TYR A 199 -10.52 8.30 3.12
C TYR A 199 -10.29 9.58 3.95
N GLN A 200 -9.18 9.67 4.69
CA GLN A 200 -8.86 10.83 5.52
C GLN A 200 -8.50 12.05 4.67
N LEU A 201 -7.81 11.86 3.54
CA LEU A 201 -7.48 12.95 2.62
C LEU A 201 -8.77 13.57 2.05
N ALA A 202 -9.66 12.73 1.53
CA ALA A 202 -10.86 13.20 0.87
C ALA A 202 -11.84 13.89 1.82
N ASN A 203 -12.04 13.33 3.02
CA ASN A 203 -12.86 13.99 4.04
C ASN A 203 -12.18 15.22 4.64
N GLY A 204 -10.86 15.17 4.83
CA GLY A 204 -10.10 16.26 5.45
C GLY A 204 -10.15 17.55 4.64
N TYR A 205 -9.90 17.46 3.34
CA TYR A 205 -9.99 18.60 2.43
C TYR A 205 -11.42 18.91 1.95
N GLY A 206 -12.31 17.93 2.00
CA GLY A 206 -13.58 17.96 1.28
C GLY A 206 -13.41 17.75 -0.23
N HIS A 207 -14.50 17.32 -0.88
CA HIS A 207 -14.49 16.78 -2.25
C HIS A 207 -13.73 17.63 -3.27
N ASN A 208 -14.07 18.91 -3.42
CA ASN A 208 -13.50 19.78 -4.45
C ASN A 208 -11.99 20.01 -4.28
N LYS A 209 -11.54 20.19 -3.04
CA LYS A 209 -10.12 20.45 -2.76
C LYS A 209 -9.31 19.17 -2.83
N ALA A 210 -9.85 18.05 -2.32
CA ALA A 210 -9.27 16.73 -2.47
C ALA A 210 -9.06 16.35 -3.94
N LYS A 211 -10.06 16.63 -4.80
CA LYS A 211 -9.96 16.45 -6.25
C LYS A 211 -8.75 17.17 -6.85
N GLN A 212 -8.58 18.46 -6.55
CA GLN A 212 -7.42 19.22 -7.03
C GLN A 212 -6.08 18.66 -6.53
N VAL A 213 -6.01 18.24 -5.26
CA VAL A 213 -4.80 17.67 -4.66
C VAL A 213 -4.43 16.34 -5.33
N LEU A 214 -5.40 15.44 -5.48
CA LEU A 214 -5.19 14.11 -6.05
C LEU A 214 -4.95 14.13 -7.56
N GLU A 215 -5.62 15.00 -8.31
CA GLU A 215 -5.32 15.21 -9.74
C GLU A 215 -3.88 15.68 -9.94
N LYS A 216 -3.43 16.67 -9.16
CA LYS A 216 -2.04 17.14 -9.21
C LYS A 216 -1.07 16.01 -8.84
N HIS A 217 -1.34 15.28 -7.77
CA HIS A 217 -0.51 14.16 -7.31
C HIS A 217 -0.37 13.09 -8.39
N ARG A 218 -1.49 12.57 -8.91
CA ARG A 218 -1.46 11.51 -9.93
C ARG A 218 -0.71 11.91 -11.19
N ASN A 219 -0.81 13.18 -11.60
CA ASN A 219 -0.15 13.71 -12.80
C ASN A 219 1.35 14.03 -12.62
N THR A 220 1.86 14.07 -11.39
CA THR A 220 3.25 14.51 -11.13
C THR A 220 4.09 13.54 -10.31
N PHE A 221 3.46 12.65 -9.53
CA PHE A 221 4.16 11.69 -8.69
C PHE A 221 4.85 10.62 -9.54
N LEU A 222 4.12 10.05 -10.50
CA LEU A 222 4.65 9.12 -11.50
C LEU A 222 4.41 9.62 -12.92
N ASN A 223 5.34 9.31 -13.82
CA ASN A 223 5.26 9.60 -15.25
C ASN A 223 6.02 8.55 -16.08
N VAL A 224 5.94 8.66 -17.40
CA VAL A 224 6.59 7.73 -18.34
C VAL A 224 8.11 7.56 -18.14
N GLY A 225 8.81 8.60 -17.67
CA GLY A 225 10.25 8.53 -17.37
C GLY A 225 10.58 7.55 -16.23
N ASP A 226 9.62 7.27 -15.36
CA ASP A 226 9.77 6.27 -14.31
C ASP A 226 9.78 4.84 -14.90
N PHE A 227 8.97 4.58 -15.93
CA PHE A 227 8.98 3.30 -16.65
C PHE A 227 10.27 3.12 -17.44
N GLU A 228 10.79 4.18 -18.04
CA GLU A 228 12.12 4.17 -18.65
C GLU A 228 13.21 3.82 -17.63
N PHE A 229 13.15 4.44 -16.44
CA PHE A 229 14.07 4.14 -15.35
C PHE A 229 14.00 2.66 -14.96
N LEU A 230 12.80 2.12 -14.73
CA LEU A 230 12.60 0.71 -14.39
C LEU A 230 13.18 -0.23 -15.46
N TYR A 231 12.85 0.02 -16.73
CA TYR A 231 13.36 -0.75 -17.87
C TYR A 231 14.89 -0.76 -17.90
N ARG A 232 15.53 0.40 -17.78
CA ARG A 232 17.01 0.51 -17.80
C ARG A 232 17.70 -0.24 -16.66
N HIS A 233 16.99 -0.52 -15.57
CA HIS A 233 17.52 -1.25 -14.41
C HIS A 233 17.07 -2.73 -14.38
N GLY A 234 16.49 -3.24 -15.48
CA GLY A 234 16.13 -4.64 -15.61
C GLY A 234 14.90 -5.06 -14.80
N ILE A 235 14.06 -4.09 -14.42
CA ILE A 235 12.72 -4.35 -13.89
C ILE A 235 11.79 -4.66 -15.06
N ASN A 236 11.03 -5.75 -14.94
CA ASN A 236 10.19 -6.28 -16.00
C ASN A 236 8.69 -6.25 -15.64
N ASN A 237 8.35 -5.79 -14.43
CA ASN A 237 7.00 -5.74 -13.95
C ASN A 237 6.76 -4.53 -13.02
N VAL A 238 5.54 -4.03 -13.02
CA VAL A 238 5.01 -3.15 -11.97
C VAL A 238 3.79 -3.79 -11.33
N ARG A 239 3.70 -3.71 -10.00
CA ARG A 239 2.49 -4.02 -9.23
C ARG A 239 1.81 -2.69 -8.88
N ILE A 240 0.54 -2.55 -9.24
CA ILE A 240 -0.18 -1.27 -9.19
C ILE A 240 -1.35 -1.40 -8.22
N PRO A 241 -1.20 -0.89 -6.97
CA PRO A 241 -2.28 -0.79 -6.00
C PRO A 241 -3.45 0.04 -6.53
N VAL A 242 -4.67 -0.48 -6.45
CA VAL A 242 -5.91 0.24 -6.77
C VAL A 242 -6.95 0.04 -5.67
N GLY A 243 -7.73 1.08 -5.40
CA GLY A 243 -8.86 1.01 -4.47
C GLY A 243 -10.16 0.62 -5.17
N TRP A 244 -11.07 -0.01 -4.44
CA TRP A 244 -12.36 -0.49 -4.96
C TRP A 244 -13.18 0.58 -5.69
N TRP A 245 -13.02 1.85 -5.32
CA TRP A 245 -13.72 2.98 -5.92
C TRP A 245 -13.40 3.18 -7.40
N ILE A 246 -12.28 2.63 -7.91
CA ILE A 246 -11.86 2.73 -9.31
C ILE A 246 -12.92 2.23 -10.30
N ALA A 247 -13.74 1.24 -9.91
CA ALA A 247 -14.80 0.69 -10.77
C ALA A 247 -15.97 1.67 -11.00
N TYR A 248 -16.00 2.78 -10.27
CA TYR A 248 -17.06 3.79 -10.31
C TYR A 248 -16.57 5.14 -10.85
N ASP A 249 -15.38 5.18 -11.44
CA ASP A 249 -14.86 6.39 -12.08
C ASP A 249 -15.78 6.87 -13.23
N PRO A 250 -15.92 8.20 -13.43
CA PRO A 250 -15.19 9.28 -12.75
C PRO A 250 -15.82 9.76 -11.42
N ASP A 251 -16.98 9.22 -11.04
CA ASP A 251 -17.80 9.70 -9.92
C ASP A 251 -18.00 8.59 -8.87
N PRO A 252 -16.94 8.19 -8.15
CA PRO A 252 -17.04 7.13 -7.16
C PRO A 252 -17.90 7.51 -5.95
N PRO A 253 -18.35 6.53 -5.16
CA PRO A 253 -19.07 6.80 -3.92
C PRO A 253 -18.25 7.68 -2.97
N ALA A 254 -18.92 8.65 -2.34
CA ALA A 254 -18.30 9.53 -1.36
C ALA A 254 -17.71 8.71 -0.18
N PRO A 255 -16.58 9.15 0.39
CA PRO A 255 -15.85 10.38 0.10
C PRO A 255 -14.83 10.25 -1.03
N PHE A 256 -14.67 9.07 -1.64
CA PHE A 256 -13.59 8.80 -2.59
C PHE A 256 -13.62 9.73 -3.81
N ILE A 257 -12.45 9.93 -4.41
CA ILE A 257 -12.24 10.87 -5.50
C ILE A 257 -11.77 10.10 -6.72
N GLY A 258 -12.50 10.25 -7.83
CA GLY A 258 -12.19 9.54 -9.06
C GLY A 258 -10.96 10.05 -9.81
N GLY A 259 -10.67 9.40 -10.94
CA GLY A 259 -9.54 9.70 -11.82
C GLY A 259 -8.37 8.72 -11.67
N THR A 260 -8.56 7.60 -10.96
CA THR A 260 -7.56 6.53 -10.85
C THR A 260 -7.60 5.61 -12.07
N LEU A 261 -8.75 5.44 -12.73
CA LEU A 261 -8.89 4.60 -13.92
C LEU A 261 -8.10 5.14 -15.12
N GLU A 262 -8.19 6.44 -15.38
CA GLU A 262 -7.40 7.09 -16.46
C GLU A 262 -5.90 6.97 -16.19
N ALA A 263 -5.47 7.14 -14.94
CA ALA A 263 -4.06 6.99 -14.56
C ALA A 263 -3.58 5.53 -14.71
N LEU A 264 -4.43 4.54 -14.40
CA LEU A 264 -4.15 3.13 -14.63
C LEU A 264 -4.01 2.82 -16.14
N ASP A 265 -4.91 3.34 -16.99
CA ASP A 265 -4.80 3.19 -18.45
C ASP A 265 -3.49 3.76 -19.01
N ASN A 266 -3.06 4.91 -18.48
CA ASN A 266 -1.76 5.51 -18.83
C ASN A 266 -0.60 4.61 -18.40
N ALA A 267 -0.63 4.03 -17.20
CA ALA A 267 0.39 3.09 -16.75
C ALA A 267 0.49 1.85 -17.64
N PHE A 268 -0.64 1.29 -18.07
CA PHE A 268 -0.67 0.17 -19.01
C PHE A 268 -0.05 0.53 -20.38
N SER A 269 -0.30 1.75 -20.86
CA SER A 269 0.29 2.27 -22.09
C SER A 269 1.81 2.42 -21.95
N TRP A 270 2.30 3.05 -20.86
CA TRP A 270 3.73 3.18 -20.59
C TRP A 270 4.40 1.81 -20.39
N ALA A 271 3.72 0.87 -19.75
CA ALA A 271 4.22 -0.47 -19.55
C ALA A 271 4.43 -1.20 -20.89
N GLU A 272 3.47 -1.09 -21.82
CA GLU A 272 3.61 -1.66 -23.17
C GLU A 272 4.80 -1.05 -23.93
N ASP A 273 4.95 0.27 -23.92
CA ASP A 273 6.06 0.98 -24.60
C ASP A 273 7.44 0.50 -24.12
N TYR A 274 7.56 0.13 -22.85
CA TYR A 274 8.81 -0.36 -22.24
C TYR A 274 8.84 -1.88 -22.03
N SER A 275 7.91 -2.64 -22.61
CA SER A 275 7.83 -4.10 -22.43
C SER A 275 7.80 -4.55 -20.96
N ILE A 276 7.30 -3.69 -20.08
CA ILE A 276 7.02 -3.96 -18.68
C ILE A 276 5.62 -4.58 -18.58
N LYS A 277 5.46 -5.56 -17.69
CA LYS A 277 4.16 -6.15 -17.39
C LYS A 277 3.50 -5.48 -16.19
N CYS A 278 2.17 -5.54 -16.10
CA CYS A 278 1.38 -4.99 -15.01
C CYS A 278 0.67 -6.11 -14.24
N ILE A 279 0.83 -6.10 -12.93
CA ILE A 279 -0.06 -6.76 -11.97
C ILE A 279 -0.95 -5.67 -11.40
N ILE A 280 -2.27 -5.81 -11.52
CA ILE A 280 -3.21 -4.94 -10.83
C ILE A 280 -3.47 -5.54 -9.46
N ASP A 281 -3.31 -4.75 -8.41
CA ASP A 281 -3.52 -5.20 -7.03
C ASP A 281 -4.71 -4.48 -6.41
N LEU A 282 -5.76 -5.22 -6.03
CA LEU A 282 -6.89 -4.66 -5.30
C LEU A 282 -6.48 -4.40 -3.85
N HIS A 283 -5.92 -3.22 -3.63
CA HIS A 283 -5.23 -2.85 -2.40
C HIS A 283 -6.18 -2.41 -1.28
N ALA A 284 -7.35 -1.89 -1.63
CA ALA A 284 -8.37 -1.45 -0.68
C ALA A 284 -9.76 -1.97 -1.09
N ALA A 285 -10.39 -2.76 -0.22
CA ALA A 285 -11.76 -3.24 -0.39
C ALA A 285 -12.78 -2.36 0.38
N PRO A 286 -14.07 -2.39 0.01
CA PRO A 286 -15.12 -1.69 0.75
C PRO A 286 -15.13 -2.10 2.23
N GLY A 287 -15.18 -1.11 3.12
CA GLY A 287 -15.10 -1.34 4.57
C GLY A 287 -13.70 -1.63 5.12
N SER A 288 -12.68 -1.75 4.26
CA SER A 288 -11.30 -2.15 4.62
C SER A 288 -11.18 -3.58 5.14
N GLN A 289 -10.19 -4.29 4.63
CA GLN A 289 -9.88 -5.68 4.97
C GLN A 289 -8.87 -5.82 6.11
N ASN A 290 -8.26 -4.73 6.58
CA ASN A 290 -7.23 -4.79 7.62
C ASN A 290 -7.17 -3.61 8.60
N GLY A 291 -8.02 -2.60 8.44
CA GLY A 291 -8.09 -1.46 9.35
C GLY A 291 -7.01 -0.40 9.13
N MET A 292 -6.12 -0.57 8.17
CA MET A 292 -5.02 0.36 7.94
C MET A 292 -5.38 1.44 6.90
N GLU A 293 -4.56 2.48 6.81
CA GLU A 293 -4.75 3.60 5.89
C GLU A 293 -4.64 3.19 4.42
N HIS A 294 -3.77 2.21 4.12
CA HIS A 294 -3.57 1.70 2.76
C HIS A 294 -4.73 0.81 2.29
N SER A 295 -5.59 0.31 3.18
CA SER A 295 -6.89 -0.29 2.80
C SER A 295 -8.05 0.72 2.84
N ALA A 296 -7.73 2.01 2.97
CA ALA A 296 -8.66 3.12 3.11
C ALA A 296 -9.64 2.95 4.28
N SER A 297 -9.18 2.36 5.41
CA SER A 297 -9.98 2.31 6.62
C SER A 297 -10.40 3.70 7.05
N ARG A 298 -11.66 3.84 7.43
CA ARG A 298 -12.22 5.08 7.94
C ARG A 298 -11.60 5.48 9.27
N ASP A 299 -11.40 4.50 10.15
CA ASP A 299 -11.11 4.76 11.56
C ASP A 299 -10.31 3.67 12.29
N GLY A 300 -9.72 2.74 11.56
CA GLY A 300 -8.94 1.65 12.16
C GLY A 300 -9.70 0.33 12.14
N THR A 301 -10.98 0.34 11.77
CA THR A 301 -11.80 -0.88 11.75
C THR A 301 -11.67 -1.68 10.45
N THR A 302 -11.85 -2.99 10.60
CA THR A 302 -11.95 -3.95 9.51
C THR A 302 -13.43 -4.26 9.27
N GLY A 303 -14.03 -3.57 8.30
CA GLY A 303 -15.46 -3.70 7.97
C GLY A 303 -15.74 -4.69 6.85
N TRP A 304 -14.77 -5.00 5.98
CA TRP A 304 -14.96 -5.88 4.82
C TRP A 304 -15.65 -7.23 5.12
N PRO A 305 -15.24 -8.00 6.16
CA PRO A 305 -15.85 -9.29 6.43
C PRO A 305 -17.25 -9.21 7.06
N THR A 306 -17.72 -8.00 7.41
CA THR A 306 -18.99 -7.83 8.14
C THR A 306 -20.22 -7.77 7.24
N SER A 307 -20.04 -7.69 5.92
CA SER A 307 -21.14 -7.55 4.96
C SER A 307 -20.91 -8.33 3.67
N PHE A 308 -21.90 -9.12 3.27
CA PHE A 308 -21.93 -9.78 1.96
C PHE A 308 -21.96 -8.78 0.80
N ASP A 309 -22.49 -7.57 1.02
CA ASP A 309 -22.50 -6.52 0.00
C ASP A 309 -21.08 -6.01 -0.28
N TYR A 310 -20.24 -5.89 0.75
CA TYR A 310 -18.83 -5.52 0.57
C TYR A 310 -18.07 -6.58 -0.23
N ILE A 311 -18.24 -7.87 0.09
CA ILE A 311 -17.62 -8.97 -0.65
C ILE A 311 -18.09 -8.97 -2.12
N SER A 312 -19.40 -8.82 -2.34
CA SER A 312 -19.98 -8.78 -3.69
C SER A 312 -19.48 -7.58 -4.50
N GLN A 313 -19.32 -6.43 -3.84
CA GLN A 313 -18.76 -5.23 -4.43
C GLN A 313 -17.26 -5.41 -4.75
N THR A 314 -16.49 -6.07 -3.90
CA THR A 314 -15.10 -6.44 -4.19
C THR A 314 -15.01 -7.34 -5.42
N LEU A 315 -15.85 -8.37 -5.53
CA LEU A 315 -15.92 -9.24 -6.71
C LEU A 315 -16.31 -8.48 -7.99
N HIS A 316 -17.21 -7.51 -7.87
CA HIS A 316 -17.58 -6.63 -8.99
C HIS A 316 -16.37 -5.83 -9.50
N VAL A 317 -15.53 -5.31 -8.61
CA VAL A 317 -14.30 -4.60 -8.99
C VAL A 317 -13.33 -5.52 -9.71
N ILE A 318 -13.15 -6.77 -9.25
CA ILE A 318 -12.33 -7.77 -9.93
C ILE A 318 -12.87 -8.06 -11.34
N ASP A 319 -14.19 -8.23 -11.49
CA ASP A 319 -14.83 -8.46 -12.79
C ASP A 319 -14.60 -7.28 -13.74
N PHE A 320 -14.78 -6.05 -13.23
CA PHE A 320 -14.52 -4.82 -13.96
C PHE A 320 -13.06 -4.73 -14.46
N LEU A 321 -12.07 -4.88 -13.57
CA LEU A 321 -10.66 -4.79 -13.92
C LEU A 321 -10.24 -5.90 -14.88
N ALA A 322 -10.65 -7.15 -14.62
CA ALA A 322 -10.35 -8.28 -15.49
C ALA A 322 -10.95 -8.09 -16.89
N SER A 323 -12.21 -7.66 -16.99
CA SER A 323 -12.88 -7.44 -18.28
C SER A 323 -12.18 -6.37 -19.13
N ARG A 324 -11.66 -5.31 -18.48
CA ARG A 324 -10.99 -4.19 -19.14
C ARG A 324 -9.60 -4.54 -19.64
N TYR A 325 -8.77 -5.17 -18.79
CA TYR A 325 -7.35 -5.33 -19.07
C TYR A 325 -6.94 -6.71 -19.58
N ALA A 326 -7.82 -7.74 -19.54
CA ALA A 326 -7.48 -9.11 -19.93
C ALA A 326 -6.83 -9.27 -21.31
N LYS A 327 -7.13 -8.36 -22.24
CA LYS A 327 -6.60 -8.38 -23.62
C LYS A 327 -5.40 -7.45 -23.83
N HIS A 328 -5.02 -6.66 -22.83
CA HIS A 328 -3.93 -5.71 -22.94
C HIS A 328 -2.58 -6.46 -22.95
N PRO A 329 -1.65 -6.18 -23.88
CA PRO A 329 -0.37 -6.89 -23.95
C PRO A 329 0.47 -6.80 -22.68
N ALA A 330 0.42 -5.66 -21.98
CA ALA A 330 1.08 -5.48 -20.68
C ALA A 330 0.45 -6.25 -19.51
N PHE A 331 -0.78 -6.76 -19.64
CA PHE A 331 -1.47 -7.44 -18.52
C PHE A 331 -0.83 -8.78 -18.16
N LEU A 332 -0.43 -8.95 -16.90
CA LEU A 332 0.12 -10.21 -16.37
C LEU A 332 -0.85 -10.93 -15.44
N GLY A 333 -1.54 -10.18 -14.58
CA GLY A 333 -2.40 -10.78 -13.57
C GLY A 333 -3.11 -9.75 -12.69
N ILE A 334 -3.97 -10.27 -11.82
CA ILE A 334 -4.68 -9.51 -10.80
C ILE A 334 -4.45 -10.17 -9.45
N GLU A 335 -4.10 -9.37 -8.46
CA GLU A 335 -4.18 -9.73 -7.05
C GLU A 335 -5.55 -9.38 -6.50
N LEU A 336 -6.20 -10.40 -5.92
CA LEU A 336 -7.61 -10.33 -5.57
C LEU A 336 -7.89 -9.46 -4.35
N LEU A 337 -6.97 -9.41 -3.39
CA LEU A 337 -7.10 -8.60 -2.18
C LEU A 337 -5.76 -8.52 -1.46
N ASN A 338 -5.26 -7.30 -1.24
CA ASN A 338 -4.04 -7.06 -0.49
C ASN A 338 -4.24 -7.25 1.03
N GLU A 339 -3.32 -7.95 1.68
CA GLU A 339 -3.14 -8.00 3.15
C GLU A 339 -4.41 -8.03 4.02
N PRO A 340 -5.32 -9.00 3.86
CA PRO A 340 -6.43 -9.18 4.81
C PRO A 340 -5.93 -9.44 6.24
N SER A 341 -6.59 -8.89 7.26
CA SER A 341 -6.19 -9.10 8.67
C SER A 341 -6.43 -10.53 9.15
N ALA A 342 -5.41 -11.19 9.68
CA ALA A 342 -5.53 -12.53 10.27
C ALA A 342 -6.46 -12.57 11.51
N ALA A 343 -6.51 -11.47 12.26
CA ALA A 343 -7.31 -11.36 13.48
C ALA A 343 -8.79 -11.12 13.19
N GLU A 344 -9.10 -10.35 12.14
CA GLU A 344 -10.46 -9.85 11.88
C GLU A 344 -11.14 -10.51 10.67
N VAL A 345 -10.37 -11.09 9.73
CA VAL A 345 -10.91 -11.73 8.53
C VAL A 345 -10.89 -13.26 8.70
N PRO A 346 -12.08 -13.93 8.77
CA PRO A 346 -12.16 -15.38 8.82
C PRO A 346 -11.58 -16.05 7.57
N LEU A 347 -10.77 -17.11 7.77
CA LEU A 347 -10.08 -17.79 6.68
C LEU A 347 -11.04 -18.44 5.67
N ASP A 348 -12.13 -19.05 6.14
CA ASP A 348 -13.13 -19.70 5.29
C ASP A 348 -13.85 -18.71 4.37
N MET A 349 -14.18 -17.53 4.90
CA MET A 349 -14.71 -16.40 4.12
C MET A 349 -13.71 -15.92 3.07
N LEU A 350 -12.45 -15.75 3.44
CA LEU A 350 -11.40 -15.31 2.52
C LEU A 350 -11.17 -16.33 1.40
N VAL A 351 -11.08 -17.62 1.72
CA VAL A 351 -10.94 -18.70 0.73
C VAL A 351 -12.14 -18.74 -0.21
N SER A 352 -13.36 -18.56 0.31
CA SER A 352 -14.57 -18.47 -0.50
C SER A 352 -14.54 -17.27 -1.47
N TYR A 353 -14.09 -16.10 -1.01
CA TYR A 353 -13.88 -14.94 -1.87
C TYR A 353 -12.83 -15.21 -2.94
N TYR A 354 -11.68 -15.78 -2.59
CA TYR A 354 -10.61 -16.08 -3.54
C TYR A 354 -11.04 -17.09 -4.61
N LYS A 355 -11.81 -18.12 -4.26
CA LYS A 355 -12.39 -19.06 -5.25
C LYS A 355 -13.29 -18.34 -6.24
N GLN A 356 -14.17 -17.47 -5.76
CA GLN A 356 -15.07 -16.70 -6.62
C GLN A 356 -14.30 -15.71 -7.50
N GLY A 357 -13.31 -15.00 -6.94
CA GLY A 357 -12.45 -14.07 -7.69
C GLY A 357 -11.62 -14.78 -8.77
N TYR A 358 -11.11 -15.98 -8.47
CA TYR A 358 -10.43 -16.83 -9.45
C TYR A 358 -11.33 -17.12 -10.65
N GLU A 359 -12.55 -17.59 -10.42
CA GLU A 359 -13.52 -17.86 -11.49
C GLU A 359 -13.89 -16.61 -12.27
N VAL A 360 -14.03 -15.45 -11.60
CA VAL A 360 -14.27 -14.16 -12.26
C VAL A 360 -13.16 -13.80 -13.23
N VAL A 361 -11.89 -13.90 -12.83
CA VAL A 361 -10.76 -13.62 -13.73
C VAL A 361 -10.73 -14.60 -14.90
N ARG A 362 -11.01 -15.89 -14.64
CA ARG A 362 -11.03 -16.95 -15.67
C ARG A 362 -12.09 -16.75 -16.75
N LYS A 363 -13.18 -16.02 -16.49
CA LYS A 363 -14.15 -15.62 -17.53
C LYS A 363 -13.50 -14.82 -18.66
N TYR A 364 -12.50 -14.01 -18.36
CA TYR A 364 -11.90 -13.05 -19.29
C TYR A 364 -10.51 -13.46 -19.77
N SER A 365 -9.74 -14.19 -18.95
CA SER A 365 -8.39 -14.63 -19.32
C SER A 365 -8.05 -16.02 -18.78
N PRO A 366 -7.78 -17.02 -19.65
CA PRO A 366 -7.29 -18.32 -19.23
C PRO A 366 -5.80 -18.28 -18.81
N SER A 367 -5.05 -17.26 -19.24
CA SER A 367 -3.60 -17.18 -19.05
C SER A 367 -3.16 -16.21 -17.95
N ALA A 368 -4.01 -15.25 -17.55
CA ALA A 368 -3.66 -14.31 -16.49
C ALA A 368 -3.39 -15.01 -15.16
N TYR A 369 -2.38 -14.54 -14.44
CA TYR A 369 -2.13 -14.98 -13.08
C TYR A 369 -3.19 -14.41 -12.15
N VAL A 370 -3.76 -15.27 -11.30
CA VAL A 370 -4.59 -14.87 -10.18
C VAL A 370 -3.72 -14.94 -8.94
N ILE A 371 -3.57 -13.83 -8.25
CA ILE A 371 -2.69 -13.69 -7.09
C ILE A 371 -3.58 -13.54 -5.84
N ILE A 372 -3.24 -14.29 -4.79
CA ILE A 372 -3.94 -14.27 -3.50
C ILE A 372 -2.95 -13.91 -2.40
N CYS A 373 -3.26 -12.88 -1.61
CA CYS A 373 -2.37 -12.43 -0.55
C CYS A 373 -2.57 -13.24 0.73
N GLN A 374 -1.47 -13.48 1.45
CA GLN A 374 -1.51 -13.98 2.83
C GLN A 374 -2.36 -13.07 3.74
N ARG A 375 -2.93 -13.64 4.81
CA ARG A 375 -3.42 -12.80 5.90
C ARG A 375 -2.23 -12.23 6.68
N ILE A 376 -2.27 -10.95 7.00
CA ILE A 376 -1.24 -10.28 7.82
C ILE A 376 -1.53 -10.42 9.31
N GLY A 377 -0.47 -10.53 10.12
CA GLY A 377 -0.55 -10.83 11.55
C GLY A 377 -0.19 -12.28 11.86
N SER A 378 -0.86 -12.88 12.84
CA SER A 378 -0.59 -14.26 13.28
C SER A 378 -1.35 -15.28 12.42
N ALA A 379 -0.89 -15.48 11.19
CA ALA A 379 -1.38 -16.50 10.27
C ALA A 379 -0.25 -17.42 9.81
N ASP A 380 -0.59 -18.67 9.47
CA ASP A 380 0.34 -19.60 8.83
C ASP A 380 0.42 -19.27 7.33
N PRO A 381 1.59 -18.91 6.78
CA PRO A 381 1.73 -18.63 5.35
C PRO A 381 1.34 -19.81 4.43
N LEU A 382 1.26 -21.04 4.96
CA LEU A 382 0.78 -22.22 4.23
C LEU A 382 -0.75 -22.37 4.19
N GLU A 383 -1.53 -21.59 4.94
CA GLU A 383 -2.97 -21.79 5.09
C GLU A 383 -3.74 -21.70 3.75
N LEU A 384 -3.18 -20.98 2.76
CA LEU A 384 -3.76 -20.84 1.43
C LEU A 384 -3.27 -21.89 0.40
N TYR A 385 -2.20 -22.63 0.68
CA TYR A 385 -1.59 -23.57 -0.29
C TYR A 385 -2.47 -24.79 -0.54
N GLN A 386 -3.18 -25.25 0.49
CA GLN A 386 -4.03 -26.44 0.44
C GLN A 386 -5.52 -26.07 0.31
N ALA A 387 -5.85 -24.80 0.08
CA ALA A 387 -7.22 -24.30 0.02
C ALA A 387 -7.95 -24.65 -1.29
N ASP A 388 -7.24 -25.22 -2.28
CA ASP A 388 -7.76 -25.61 -3.60
C ASP A 388 -8.53 -24.45 -4.28
N ILE A 389 -7.90 -23.27 -4.32
CA ILE A 389 -8.52 -22.03 -4.82
C ILE A 389 -8.65 -22.04 -6.35
N GLY A 390 -7.71 -22.66 -7.05
CA GLY A 390 -7.66 -22.68 -8.50
C GLY A 390 -6.61 -23.66 -9.02
N SER A 391 -6.82 -24.17 -10.23
CA SER A 391 -6.06 -25.31 -10.77
C SER A 391 -4.82 -24.94 -11.58
N HIS A 392 -4.71 -23.69 -12.06
CA HIS A 392 -3.56 -23.20 -12.83
C HIS A 392 -3.40 -21.67 -12.74
N ASN A 393 -2.18 -21.19 -13.00
CA ASN A 393 -1.77 -19.78 -12.94
C ASN A 393 -2.26 -19.08 -11.66
N LEU A 394 -2.15 -19.80 -10.54
CA LEU A 394 -2.45 -19.32 -9.20
C LEU A 394 -1.13 -19.01 -8.49
N VAL A 395 -1.09 -17.89 -7.79
CA VAL A 395 0.09 -17.38 -7.10
C VAL A 395 -0.32 -16.97 -5.69
N VAL A 396 0.47 -17.34 -4.69
CA VAL A 396 0.35 -16.81 -3.32
C VAL A 396 1.37 -15.69 -3.15
N ASP A 397 0.89 -14.54 -2.71
CA ASP A 397 1.70 -13.37 -2.36
C ASP A 397 2.04 -13.35 -0.87
N LEU A 398 3.31 -13.06 -0.58
CA LEU A 398 3.89 -12.96 0.75
C LEU A 398 4.65 -11.66 0.91
N HIS A 399 4.41 -10.98 2.03
CA HIS A 399 5.00 -9.68 2.32
C HIS A 399 6.02 -9.81 3.44
N TYR A 400 7.28 -9.50 3.12
CA TYR A 400 8.40 -9.70 4.03
C TYR A 400 9.05 -8.38 4.42
N TYR A 401 8.91 -8.05 5.71
CA TYR A 401 9.47 -6.87 6.34
C TYR A 401 10.31 -7.23 7.56
N ASN A 402 11.37 -6.45 7.79
CA ASN A 402 12.26 -6.53 8.95
C ASN A 402 12.17 -5.27 9.84
N LEU A 403 11.01 -4.61 9.91
CA LEU A 403 10.83 -3.34 10.62
C LEU A 403 9.49 -3.13 11.36
N PHE A 404 8.47 -3.98 11.13
CA PHE A 404 7.14 -3.80 11.74
C PHE A 404 6.83 -4.76 12.90
N ASP A 405 7.72 -5.72 13.16
CA ASP A 405 7.61 -6.62 14.31
C ASP A 405 8.64 -6.25 15.39
N THR A 406 8.21 -6.26 16.65
CA THR A 406 9.06 -6.03 17.82
C THR A 406 10.29 -6.96 17.88
N PHE A 407 10.20 -8.13 17.25
CA PHE A 407 11.30 -9.08 17.09
C PHE A 407 12.53 -8.44 16.43
N PHE A 408 12.34 -7.53 15.47
CA PHE A 408 13.45 -6.90 14.73
C PHE A 408 14.07 -5.69 15.43
N VAL A 409 13.42 -5.14 16.46
CA VAL A 409 13.82 -3.86 17.10
C VAL A 409 15.25 -3.91 17.66
N ASN A 410 15.68 -5.06 18.18
CA ASN A 410 16.99 -5.21 18.83
C ASN A 410 17.99 -6.03 17.99
N LEU A 411 17.67 -6.36 16.73
CA LEU A 411 18.58 -7.12 15.88
C LEU A 411 19.68 -6.23 15.30
N SER A 412 20.91 -6.72 15.31
CA SER A 412 22.03 -6.08 14.60
C SER A 412 21.88 -6.25 13.07
N ALA A 413 22.72 -5.55 12.29
CA ALA A 413 22.77 -5.73 10.84
C ALA A 413 23.05 -7.19 10.45
N ILE A 414 24.00 -7.84 11.13
CA ILE A 414 24.33 -9.24 10.86
C ILE A 414 23.18 -10.18 11.26
N ASP A 415 22.48 -9.93 12.37
CA ASP A 415 21.35 -10.75 12.79
C ASP A 415 20.19 -10.67 11.79
N ASN A 416 19.92 -9.47 11.25
CA ASN A 416 18.93 -9.28 10.19
C ASN A 416 19.29 -10.08 8.93
N ILE A 417 20.55 -10.01 8.49
CA ILE A 417 21.03 -10.78 7.33
C ILE A 417 20.92 -12.29 7.61
N GLN A 418 21.31 -12.75 8.79
CA GLN A 418 21.21 -14.17 9.17
C GLN A 418 19.75 -14.63 9.26
N PHE A 419 18.83 -13.77 9.69
CA PHE A 419 17.41 -14.09 9.69
C PHE A 419 16.88 -14.40 8.29
N ILE A 420 17.31 -13.65 7.26
CA ILE A 420 16.92 -13.91 5.87
C ILE A 420 17.34 -15.32 5.45
N TYR A 421 18.61 -15.69 5.62
CA TYR A 421 19.11 -17.02 5.22
C TYR A 421 18.55 -18.16 6.08
N LYS A 422 18.31 -17.94 7.38
CA LYS A 422 17.87 -19.04 8.26
C LYS A 422 16.37 -19.25 8.26
N SER A 423 15.59 -18.17 8.19
CA SER A 423 14.14 -18.21 8.32
C SER A 423 13.45 -18.09 6.97
N ARG A 424 13.72 -17.00 6.22
CA ARG A 424 13.01 -16.74 4.96
C ARG A 424 13.38 -17.75 3.87
N GLU A 425 14.64 -18.18 3.80
CA GLU A 425 15.05 -19.23 2.86
C GLU A 425 14.33 -20.55 3.13
N ALA A 426 14.33 -21.01 4.39
CA ALA A 426 13.67 -22.26 4.77
C ALA A 426 12.18 -22.23 4.47
N GLN A 427 11.51 -21.11 4.74
CA GLN A 427 10.12 -20.88 4.40
C GLN A 427 9.90 -20.95 2.88
N LEU A 428 10.69 -20.22 2.08
CA LEU A 428 10.60 -20.25 0.62
C LEU A 428 10.85 -21.64 0.03
N GLN A 429 11.81 -22.39 0.57
CA GLN A 429 12.09 -23.76 0.15
C GLN A 429 10.90 -24.69 0.44
N ALA A 430 10.30 -24.57 1.63
CA ALA A 430 9.11 -25.34 1.99
C ALA A 430 7.92 -25.03 1.06
N LEU A 431 7.70 -23.74 0.76
CA LEU A 431 6.62 -23.30 -0.11
C LEU A 431 6.83 -23.72 -1.57
N ASN A 432 8.04 -23.53 -2.11
CA ASN A 432 8.38 -23.97 -3.47
C ASN A 432 8.33 -25.50 -3.63
N GLY A 433 8.61 -26.24 -2.56
CA GLY A 433 8.52 -27.70 -2.53
C GLY A 433 7.10 -28.23 -2.27
N ALA A 434 6.18 -27.38 -1.81
CA ALA A 434 4.78 -27.73 -1.70
C ALA A 434 4.18 -27.75 -3.11
N ASN A 435 3.52 -28.86 -3.48
CA ASN A 435 2.78 -28.97 -4.74
C ASN A 435 1.54 -28.05 -4.71
N GLY A 436 1.75 -26.74 -4.83
CA GLY A 436 0.73 -25.71 -4.67
C GLY A 436 0.93 -24.51 -5.61
N PRO A 437 0.35 -23.35 -5.28
CA PRO A 437 0.50 -22.11 -6.04
C PRO A 437 1.96 -21.68 -6.22
N LEU A 438 2.23 -20.85 -7.23
CA LEU A 438 3.53 -20.18 -7.35
C LEU A 438 3.71 -19.19 -6.19
N VAL A 439 4.95 -18.90 -5.83
CA VAL A 439 5.31 -18.04 -4.70
C VAL A 439 5.78 -16.69 -5.20
N PHE A 440 5.14 -15.62 -4.73
CA PHE A 440 5.51 -14.24 -4.99
C PHE A 440 5.89 -13.55 -3.69
N ILE A 441 7.02 -12.83 -3.70
CA ILE A 441 7.35 -11.89 -2.62
C ILE A 441 6.94 -10.50 -3.11
N GLY A 442 5.66 -10.18 -3.04
CA GLY A 442 5.06 -8.99 -3.64
C GLY A 442 5.43 -7.71 -2.93
N GLU A 443 5.85 -7.78 -1.67
CA GLU A 443 6.33 -6.63 -0.93
C GLU A 443 7.56 -6.96 -0.06
N TRP A 444 8.60 -6.15 -0.22
CA TRP A 444 9.80 -6.10 0.61
C TRP A 444 10.51 -4.75 0.41
N VAL A 445 11.37 -4.35 1.35
CA VAL A 445 12.09 -3.06 1.34
C VAL A 445 13.59 -3.24 1.59
N ASN A 446 14.38 -2.20 1.33
CA ASN A 446 15.76 -2.12 1.79
C ASN A 446 15.89 -1.33 3.11
N GLU A 447 14.79 -1.15 3.84
CA GLU A 447 14.72 -0.50 5.15
C GLU A 447 14.56 -1.54 6.26
N TRP A 448 15.07 -1.21 7.45
CA TRP A 448 15.09 -2.09 8.62
C TRP A 448 15.22 -1.26 9.91
N ASN A 449 15.08 -1.88 11.09
CA ASN A 449 15.18 -1.17 12.36
C ASN A 449 16.62 -0.72 12.75
N VAL A 450 17.63 -1.01 11.93
CA VAL A 450 19.03 -0.63 12.20
C VAL A 450 19.29 0.82 11.77
N THR A 451 19.14 1.77 12.70
CA THR A 451 19.24 3.22 12.43
C THR A 451 20.65 3.73 12.13
N SER A 452 21.69 2.96 12.47
CA SER A 452 23.10 3.31 12.24
C SER A 452 23.76 2.52 11.11
N GLY A 453 22.97 1.87 10.24
CA GLY A 453 23.49 1.02 9.17
C GLY A 453 24.37 1.79 8.19
N SER A 454 25.58 1.29 7.95
CA SER A 454 26.48 1.74 6.89
C SER A 454 25.94 1.38 5.52
N GLN A 455 26.39 2.09 4.47
CA GLN A 455 26.01 1.76 3.09
C GLN A 455 26.36 0.31 2.72
N SER A 456 27.48 -0.24 3.21
CA SER A 456 27.85 -1.65 3.01
C SER A 456 26.87 -2.60 3.67
N GLU A 457 26.39 -2.30 4.88
CA GLU A 457 25.41 -3.16 5.57
C GLU A 457 24.07 -3.17 4.83
N TYR A 458 23.61 -2.03 4.31
CA TYR A 458 22.43 -1.98 3.44
C TYR A 458 22.64 -2.77 2.14
N GLN A 459 23.82 -2.69 1.52
CA GLN A 459 24.14 -3.48 0.33
C GLN A 459 24.15 -4.98 0.62
N ASP A 460 24.65 -5.38 1.79
CA ASP A 460 24.71 -6.77 2.21
C ASP A 460 23.32 -7.32 2.53
N PHE A 461 22.49 -6.52 3.20
CA PHE A 461 21.09 -6.84 3.47
C PHE A 461 20.25 -6.95 2.20
N GLY A 462 20.28 -5.93 1.34
CA GLY A 462 19.58 -5.95 0.06
C GLY A 462 20.04 -7.10 -0.83
N ARG A 463 21.34 -7.46 -0.81
CA ARG A 463 21.84 -8.63 -1.52
C ARG A 463 21.29 -9.94 -0.96
N ALA A 464 21.29 -10.12 0.37
CA ALA A 464 20.74 -11.32 1.00
C ALA A 464 19.25 -11.51 0.65
N GLN A 465 18.47 -10.42 0.72
CA GLN A 465 17.06 -10.41 0.29
C GLN A 465 16.92 -10.80 -1.18
N LEU A 466 17.63 -10.14 -2.10
CA LEU A 466 17.57 -10.45 -3.53
C LEU A 466 18.00 -11.88 -3.84
N GLU A 467 19.03 -12.41 -3.20
CA GLU A 467 19.46 -13.80 -3.37
C GLU A 467 18.33 -14.77 -3.02
N MET A 468 17.65 -14.56 -1.89
CA MET A 468 16.57 -15.44 -1.44
C MET A 468 15.28 -15.23 -2.23
N TYR A 469 14.88 -13.99 -2.47
CA TYR A 469 13.61 -13.69 -3.14
C TYR A 469 13.66 -14.02 -4.64
N ASN A 470 14.84 -14.06 -5.26
CA ASN A 470 15.02 -14.64 -6.61
C ASN A 470 14.71 -16.15 -6.65
N ALA A 471 14.69 -16.86 -5.51
CA ALA A 471 14.30 -18.26 -5.43
C ALA A 471 12.77 -18.46 -5.47
N ALA A 472 11.97 -17.45 -5.14
CA ALA A 472 10.51 -17.51 -5.24
C ALA A 472 10.08 -17.92 -6.66
N SER A 473 9.11 -18.84 -6.79
CA SER A 473 8.79 -19.44 -8.09
C SER A 473 8.09 -18.49 -9.07
N PHE A 474 7.39 -17.48 -8.57
CA PHE A 474 6.84 -16.39 -9.39
C PHE A 474 7.79 -15.20 -9.51
N GLY A 475 8.45 -14.81 -8.41
CA GLY A 475 9.40 -13.69 -8.37
C GLY A 475 9.19 -12.78 -7.16
N TRP A 476 9.52 -11.50 -7.30
CA TRP A 476 9.42 -10.50 -6.24
C TRP A 476 9.06 -9.11 -6.76
N ALA A 477 8.48 -8.26 -5.91
CA ALA A 477 8.30 -6.84 -6.16
C ALA A 477 8.72 -5.98 -4.97
N TYR A 478 9.55 -4.97 -5.21
CA TYR A 478 10.03 -4.06 -4.17
C TYR A 478 8.95 -3.05 -3.81
N TRP A 479 8.75 -2.77 -2.53
CA TRP A 479 7.86 -1.72 -2.03
C TRP A 479 8.69 -0.51 -1.59
N THR A 480 8.66 0.67 -2.21
CA THR A 480 7.90 1.11 -3.39
C THR A 480 8.82 1.92 -4.33
N LEU A 481 8.35 2.30 -5.53
CA LEU A 481 9.16 3.05 -6.49
C LEU A 481 9.69 4.38 -5.94
N LYS A 482 8.80 5.18 -5.32
CA LYS A 482 9.11 6.50 -4.76
C LYS A 482 8.59 6.63 -3.34
N ASN A 483 9.40 7.22 -2.45
CA ASN A 483 9.04 7.46 -1.06
C ASN A 483 9.82 8.67 -0.51
N ASP A 484 9.20 9.47 0.36
CA ASP A 484 9.93 10.57 1.03
C ASP A 484 11.01 10.05 2.01
N ARG A 485 10.98 8.75 2.39
CA ARG A 485 11.99 8.06 3.19
C ARG A 485 12.95 7.26 2.30
N LYS A 486 14.24 7.60 2.42
CA LYS A 486 15.34 7.12 1.56
C LYS A 486 15.38 5.61 1.32
N HIS A 487 15.39 4.78 2.36
CA HIS A 487 15.60 3.34 2.18
C HIS A 487 14.31 2.57 1.85
N LEU A 488 13.15 3.23 1.88
CA LEU A 488 11.87 2.73 1.36
C LEU A 488 11.66 3.14 -0.11
N ASP A 489 12.46 4.07 -0.63
CA ASP A 489 12.43 4.55 -2.02
C ASP A 489 13.37 3.71 -2.90
N PHE A 490 12.80 2.93 -3.82
CA PHE A 490 13.56 2.08 -4.73
C PHE A 490 14.51 2.89 -5.62
N GLU A 491 14.01 3.95 -6.25
CA GLU A 491 14.79 4.77 -7.18
C GLU A 491 16.01 5.39 -6.48
N TRP A 492 15.81 5.92 -5.28
CA TRP A 492 16.85 6.49 -4.44
C TRP A 492 17.89 5.43 -4.05
N ASN A 493 17.45 4.24 -3.62
CA ASN A 493 18.36 3.15 -3.25
C ASN A 493 19.27 2.75 -4.43
N ILE A 494 18.72 2.65 -5.64
CA ILE A 494 19.48 2.32 -6.85
C ILE A 494 20.44 3.46 -7.22
N ARG A 495 19.95 4.70 -7.31
CA ARG A 495 20.77 5.87 -7.71
C ARG A 495 21.90 6.17 -6.73
N ASN A 496 21.70 5.86 -5.45
CA ASN A 496 22.69 6.09 -4.39
C ASN A 496 23.47 4.82 -4.01
N ASN A 497 23.33 3.73 -4.78
CA ASN A 497 24.09 2.50 -4.59
C ASN A 497 23.90 1.83 -3.21
N TYR A 498 22.72 1.98 -2.60
CA TYR A 498 22.35 1.28 -1.35
C TYR A 498 21.72 -0.09 -1.62
N LEU A 499 21.06 -0.25 -2.78
CA LEU A 499 20.61 -1.54 -3.30
C LEU A 499 21.29 -1.79 -4.64
N ARG A 500 21.87 -2.98 -4.82
CA ARG A 500 22.51 -3.40 -6.07
C ARG A 500 21.74 -4.56 -6.65
N LEU A 501 20.99 -4.30 -7.71
CA LEU A 501 20.43 -5.38 -8.53
C LEU A 501 21.60 -6.13 -9.15
N SER A 502 21.58 -7.47 -9.10
CA SER A 502 22.62 -8.27 -9.71
C SER A 502 22.65 -7.96 -11.20
N SER A 503 23.71 -7.27 -11.61
CA SER A 503 23.83 -6.78 -12.96
C SER A 503 23.92 -7.97 -13.92
N SER A 504 23.19 -7.86 -15.02
CA SER A 504 23.45 -8.64 -16.22
C SER A 504 24.91 -8.49 -16.70
N GLU A 505 25.70 -7.57 -16.13
CA GLU A 505 27.14 -7.39 -16.41
C GLU A 505 27.91 -8.70 -16.32
N LYS A 506 27.64 -9.62 -15.39
CA LYS A 506 28.33 -10.93 -15.39
C LYS A 506 28.00 -11.78 -16.62
N LYS A 507 26.78 -11.72 -17.15
CA LYS A 507 26.38 -12.38 -18.41
C LYS A 507 26.95 -11.62 -19.61
N VAL A 508 26.87 -10.29 -19.64
CA VAL A 508 27.38 -9.44 -20.72
C VAL A 508 28.90 -9.55 -20.86
N PHE A 509 29.66 -9.51 -19.77
CA PHE A 509 31.12 -9.71 -19.79
C PHE A 509 31.48 -11.13 -20.26
N ASN A 510 30.75 -12.16 -19.82
CA ASN A 510 31.01 -13.53 -20.27
C ASN A 510 30.65 -13.71 -21.75
N SER A 511 29.52 -13.19 -22.22
CA SER A 511 29.12 -13.25 -23.63
C SER A 511 30.06 -12.46 -24.53
N LEU A 512 30.49 -11.25 -24.12
CA LEU A 512 31.52 -10.48 -24.82
C LEU A 512 32.85 -11.23 -24.85
N ARG A 513 33.25 -11.89 -23.77
CA ARG A 513 34.48 -12.69 -23.71
C ARG A 513 34.42 -13.90 -24.63
N TRP A 514 33.28 -14.60 -24.71
CA TRP A 514 33.07 -15.71 -25.65
C TRP A 514 33.01 -15.26 -27.10
N LEU A 515 32.38 -14.11 -27.39
CA LEU A 515 32.35 -13.51 -28.73
C LEU A 515 33.73 -13.03 -29.18
N LEU A 516 34.51 -12.40 -28.28
CA LEU A 516 35.90 -12.02 -28.56
C LEU A 516 36.79 -13.24 -28.80
N LEU A 517 36.64 -14.30 -27.99
CA LEU A 517 37.36 -15.56 -28.21
C LEU A 517 36.98 -16.21 -29.55
N ALA A 518 35.70 -16.26 -29.89
CA ALA A 518 35.24 -16.79 -31.18
C ALA A 518 35.77 -15.97 -32.37
N SER A 519 35.79 -14.65 -32.25
CA SER A 519 36.32 -13.74 -33.27
C SER A 519 37.83 -13.93 -33.47
N ILE A 520 38.59 -14.08 -32.38
CA ILE A 520 40.05 -14.33 -32.42
C ILE A 520 40.34 -15.70 -33.06
N CYS A 521 39.58 -16.74 -32.69
CA CYS A 521 39.71 -18.07 -33.30
C CYS A 521 39.37 -18.06 -34.80
N PHE A 522 38.33 -17.33 -35.22
CA PHE A 522 37.98 -17.21 -36.64
C PHE A 522 39.06 -16.47 -37.44
N TYR A 523 39.64 -15.42 -36.86
CA TYR A 523 40.72 -14.65 -37.49
C TYR A 523 42.02 -15.47 -37.60
N GLN A 524 42.32 -16.32 -36.60
CA GLN A 524 43.46 -17.23 -36.65
C GLN A 524 43.29 -18.34 -37.70
N CYS A 525 42.09 -18.92 -37.85
CA CYS A 525 41.83 -19.92 -38.89
C CYS A 525 41.98 -19.35 -40.30
N GLN A 526 41.54 -18.10 -40.54
CA GLN A 526 41.68 -17.47 -41.87
C GLN A 526 43.12 -17.05 -42.20
N ILE A 527 43.93 -16.68 -41.20
CA ILE A 527 45.36 -16.44 -41.40
C ILE A 527 46.07 -17.76 -41.77
N LEU A 528 45.70 -18.88 -41.15
CA LEU A 528 46.23 -20.19 -41.50
C LEU A 528 45.84 -20.62 -42.92
N GLU A 529 44.60 -20.40 -43.35
CA GLU A 529 44.17 -20.65 -44.74
C GLU A 529 44.88 -19.73 -45.76
N LEU A 530 45.20 -18.48 -45.39
CA LEU A 530 45.95 -17.56 -46.24
C LEU A 530 47.44 -17.92 -46.35
N VAL A 531 48.01 -18.53 -45.30
CA VAL A 531 49.40 -19.01 -45.29
C VAL A 531 49.53 -20.35 -46.02
N GLU A 532 48.55 -21.25 -45.92
CA GLU A 532 48.52 -22.51 -46.70
C GLU A 532 48.34 -22.28 -48.21
N ASN A 533 47.72 -21.18 -48.63
CA ASN A 533 47.62 -20.80 -50.04
C ASN A 533 48.85 -20.01 -50.55
N TRP A 534 49.88 -19.82 -49.72
CA TRP A 534 51.13 -19.11 -50.04
C TRP A 534 52.39 -20.01 -50.03
N ILE A 535 52.24 -21.29 -49.67
CA ILE A 535 53.26 -22.35 -49.82
C ILE A 535 52.84 -23.23 -51.00
#